data_AF-A0A102D683-F1
#
_entry.id   AF-A0A102D683-F1
#
_cell.length_a   1.000
_cell.length_b   1.000
_cell.length_c   1.000
_cell.angle_alpha   90.00
_cell.angle_beta   90.00
_cell.angle_gamma   90.00
#
_symmetry.space_group_name_H-M   'P 1'
#
loop_
_entity.id
_entity.type
_entity.pdbx_description
1 polymer ?
#
loop_
_entity_poly.entity_id
_entity_poly.type
_entity_poly.pdbx_seq_one_letter_code
_entity_poly.pdbx_strand_id
1 'polypeptide(L)'
;MAFREKTAWAMAVVMLLTGLFYAWQVTRAHALLPALVGYTIVAIVLSIVVHTALALGNPADARAPRDEHERLAIALAGYRSGVALAAMVATSACVFVLVGDGRLLFHLVIGSLIVAQIGTYGQEAWLLRRGI
;
A
#
# COMPACT_ATOMS: atom_id res chain seq x y z
N MET A 1 13.26 -10.87 13.22
CA MET A 1 12.04 -10.54 12.46
C MET A 1 11.73 -11.70 11.55
N ALA A 2 10.51 -12.24 11.64
CA ALA A 2 10.05 -13.28 10.74
C ALA A 2 10.12 -12.78 9.28
N PHE A 3 10.30 -13.69 8.31
CA PHE A 3 10.41 -13.30 6.90
C PHE A 3 9.21 -12.44 6.46
N ARG A 4 7.99 -12.79 6.88
CA ARG A 4 6.78 -12.04 6.54
C ARG A 4 6.69 -10.68 7.18
N GLU A 5 7.14 -10.54 8.43
CA GLU A 5 7.25 -9.24 9.10
C GLU A 5 8.19 -8.30 8.31
N LYS A 6 9.34 -8.83 7.86
CA LYS A 6 10.29 -8.06 7.03
C LYS A 6 9.67 -7.65 5.70
N THR A 7 8.99 -8.57 5.01
CA THR A 7 8.34 -8.29 3.72
C THR A 7 7.21 -7.26 3.88
N ALA A 8 6.42 -7.35 4.95
CA ALA A 8 5.36 -6.38 5.24
C ALA A 8 5.96 -4.98 5.50
N TRP A 9 6.99 -4.86 6.33
CA TRP A 9 7.69 -3.59 6.52
C TRP A 9 8.29 -3.04 5.22
N ALA A 10 8.94 -3.91 4.43
CA ALA A 10 9.53 -3.51 3.17
C ALA A 10 8.47 -2.97 2.21
N MET A 11 7.32 -3.65 2.11
CA MET A 11 6.20 -3.22 1.27
C MET A 11 5.52 -1.95 1.76
N ALA A 12 5.43 -1.73 3.08
CA ALA A 12 4.97 -0.46 3.64
C ALA A 12 5.89 0.70 3.21
N VAL A 13 7.21 0.49 3.24
CA VAL A 13 8.21 1.47 2.78
C VAL A 13 8.10 1.70 1.28
N VAL A 14 7.99 0.64 0.47
CA VAL A 14 7.80 0.75 -0.99
C VAL A 14 6.58 1.60 -1.29
N MET A 15 5.44 1.32 -0.63
CA MET A 15 4.20 2.04 -0.86
C MET A 15 4.26 3.50 -0.37
N LEU A 16 4.99 3.77 0.71
CA LEU A 16 5.23 5.13 1.17
C LEU A 16 6.07 5.92 0.16
N LEU A 17 7.17 5.33 -0.33
CA LEU A 17 8.05 5.99 -1.31
C LEU A 17 7.33 6.25 -2.64
N THR A 18 6.61 5.25 -3.17
CA THR A 18 5.86 5.40 -4.42
C THR A 18 4.68 6.34 -4.23
N GLY A 19 4.03 6.34 -3.07
CA GLY A 19 2.98 7.28 -2.71
C GLY A 19 3.46 8.73 -2.68
N LEU A 20 4.62 8.99 -2.07
CA LEU A 20 5.25 10.32 -2.08
C LEU A 20 5.64 10.75 -3.51
N PHE A 21 6.15 9.81 -4.31
CA PHE A 21 6.44 10.06 -5.72
C PHE A 21 5.16 10.43 -6.51
N TYR A 22 4.05 9.74 -6.27
CA TYR A 22 2.76 10.09 -6.86
C TYR A 22 2.31 11.49 -6.44
N ALA A 23 2.31 11.81 -5.14
CA ALA A 23 1.94 13.13 -4.64
C ALA A 23 2.79 14.25 -5.25
N TRP A 24 4.10 14.02 -5.38
CA TRP A 24 5.01 14.93 -6.05
C TRP A 24 4.67 15.11 -7.54
N GLN A 25 4.31 14.05 -8.25
CA GLN A 25 3.86 14.17 -9.65
C GLN A 25 2.55 14.96 -9.76
N VAL A 26 1.58 14.74 -8.87
CA VAL A 26 0.29 15.45 -8.90
C VAL A 26 0.47 16.96 -8.70
N THR A 27 1.45 17.39 -7.90
CA THR A 27 1.75 18.82 -7.72
C THR A 27 2.45 19.48 -8.92
N ARG A 28 3.02 18.69 -9.85
CA ARG A 28 3.81 19.18 -10.99
C ARG A 28 3.16 18.92 -12.36
N ALA A 29 2.44 17.82 -12.49
CA ALA A 29 1.84 17.35 -13.73
C ALA A 29 0.32 17.54 -13.69
N HIS A 30 -0.22 18.23 -14.69
CA HIS A 30 -1.66 18.42 -14.83
C HIS A 30 -2.36 17.17 -15.42
N ALA A 31 -1.62 16.19 -15.93
CA ALA A 31 -2.20 15.03 -16.58
C ALA A 31 -2.32 13.84 -15.61
N LEU A 32 -3.56 13.38 -15.41
CA LEU A 32 -3.91 12.24 -14.56
C LEU A 32 -3.22 10.94 -14.97
N LEU A 33 -3.30 10.60 -16.26
CA LEU A 33 -2.83 9.31 -16.79
C LEU A 33 -1.31 9.12 -16.65
N PRO A 34 -0.44 10.08 -17.07
CA PRO A 34 1.00 9.92 -16.91
C PRO A 34 1.44 9.75 -15.45
N ALA A 35 0.84 10.50 -14.52
CA ALA A 35 1.17 10.39 -13.10
C ALA A 35 0.84 9.00 -12.54
N LEU A 36 -0.35 8.47 -12.85
CA LEU A 36 -0.77 7.14 -12.42
C LEU A 36 0.07 6.03 -13.05
N VAL A 37 0.36 6.13 -14.36
CA VAL A 37 1.18 5.15 -15.08
C VAL A 37 2.60 5.14 -14.49
N GLY A 38 3.21 6.31 -14.31
CA GLY A 38 4.54 6.43 -13.71
C GLY A 38 4.60 5.85 -12.30
N TYR A 39 3.62 6.18 -11.45
CA TYR A 39 3.49 5.59 -10.11
C TYR A 39 3.39 4.07 -10.16
N THR A 40 2.50 3.53 -11.01
CA THR A 40 2.24 2.09 -11.10
C THR A 40 3.50 1.33 -11.54
N ILE A 41 4.20 1.84 -12.56
CA ILE A 41 5.44 1.22 -13.06
C ILE A 41 6.51 1.21 -11.95
N VAL A 42 6.75 2.34 -11.28
CA VAL A 42 7.75 2.43 -10.21
C VAL A 42 7.38 1.51 -9.05
N ALA A 43 6.11 1.45 -8.66
CA ALA A 43 5.64 0.57 -7.59
C ALA A 43 5.86 -0.91 -7.94
N ILE A 44 5.52 -1.33 -9.16
CA ILE A 44 5.73 -2.71 -9.63
C ILE A 44 7.21 -3.07 -9.62
N VAL A 45 8.06 -2.24 -10.25
CA VAL A 45 9.50 -2.49 -10.35
C VAL A 45 10.13 -2.59 -8.96
N LEU A 46 9.84 -1.63 -8.08
CA LEU A 46 10.39 -1.64 -6.73
C LEU A 46 9.89 -2.85 -5.92
N SER A 47 8.62 -3.22 -6.07
CA SER A 47 8.05 -4.42 -5.42
C SER A 47 8.76 -5.69 -5.87
N ILE A 48 9.02 -5.85 -7.16
CA ILE A 48 9.76 -7.00 -7.70
C ILE A 48 11.17 -7.03 -7.12
N VAL A 49 11.91 -5.92 -7.21
CA VAL A 49 13.29 -5.84 -6.72
C VAL A 49 13.37 -6.17 -5.23
N VAL A 50 12.50 -5.61 -4.41
CA VAL A 50 12.47 -5.85 -2.96
C VAL A 50 12.14 -7.31 -2.64
N HIS A 51 11.12 -7.90 -3.27
CA HIS A 51 10.79 -9.30 -3.04
C HIS A 51 11.90 -10.25 -3.49
N THR A 52 12.51 -10.00 -4.65
CA THR A 52 13.64 -10.79 -5.14
C THR A 52 14.83 -10.70 -4.18
N ALA A 53 15.18 -9.49 -3.72
CA ALA A 53 16.28 -9.30 -2.78
C ALA A 53 16.03 -10.01 -1.44
N LEU A 54 14.82 -9.91 -0.89
CA LEU A 54 14.44 -10.58 0.36
C LEU A 54 14.46 -12.11 0.19
N ALA A 55 13.93 -12.63 -0.92
CA ALA A 55 13.90 -14.06 -1.20
C ALA A 55 15.31 -14.66 -1.38
N LEU A 56 16.23 -13.94 -2.01
CA LEU A 56 17.63 -14.37 -2.13
C LEU A 56 18.35 -14.41 -0.79
N GLY A 57 18.03 -13.48 0.13
CA GLY A 57 18.63 -13.45 1.46
C GLY A 57 18.16 -14.58 2.39
N ASN A 58 16.95 -15.12 2.17
CA ASN A 58 16.44 -16.24 2.96
C ASN A 58 15.45 -17.12 2.16
N PRO A 59 15.97 -17.98 1.26
CA PRO A 59 15.15 -18.73 0.32
C PRO A 59 14.33 -19.85 0.97
N ALA A 60 14.77 -20.40 2.11
CA ALA A 60 14.04 -21.43 2.84
C ALA A 60 12.75 -20.86 3.44
N ASP A 61 12.85 -19.73 4.15
CA ASP A 61 11.69 -19.06 4.75
C ASP A 61 10.74 -18.50 3.68
N ALA A 62 11.28 -18.08 2.53
CA ALA A 62 10.46 -17.61 1.41
C ALA A 62 9.54 -18.71 0.84
N ARG A 63 9.92 -19.99 0.99
CA ARG A 63 9.14 -21.15 0.53
C ARG A 63 8.26 -21.75 1.62
N ALA A 64 8.39 -21.29 2.86
CA ALA A 64 7.59 -21.80 3.97
C ALA A 64 6.09 -21.46 3.75
N PRO A 65 5.19 -22.42 4.02
CA PRO A 65 3.75 -22.15 3.98
C PRO A 65 3.37 -21.08 5.00
N ARG A 66 2.21 -20.45 4.82
CA ARG A 66 1.69 -19.49 5.80
C ARG A 66 1.16 -20.24 7.01
N ASP A 67 1.58 -19.82 8.19
CA ASP A 67 0.99 -20.29 9.44
C ASP A 67 -0.40 -19.69 9.62
N GLU A 68 -1.25 -20.35 10.41
CA GLU A 68 -2.63 -19.87 10.63
C GLU A 68 -2.67 -18.49 11.29
N HIS A 69 -1.73 -18.23 12.21
CA HIS A 69 -1.56 -16.91 12.85
C HIS A 69 -1.26 -15.81 11.81
N GLU A 70 -0.35 -16.09 10.87
CA GLU A 70 0.00 -15.13 9.83
C GLU A 70 -1.20 -14.84 8.91
N ARG A 71 -2.06 -15.84 8.64
CA ARG A 71 -3.29 -15.66 7.86
C ARG A 71 -4.28 -14.77 8.59
N LEU A 72 -4.45 -14.95 9.89
CA LEU A 72 -5.33 -14.12 10.72
C LEU A 72 -4.82 -12.66 10.78
N ALA A 73 -3.51 -12.46 10.97
CA ALA A 73 -2.90 -11.14 10.97
C ALA A 73 -3.18 -10.38 9.66
N ILE A 74 -2.96 -11.04 8.52
CA ILE A 74 -3.20 -10.48 7.18
C ILE A 74 -4.68 -10.16 6.99
N ALA A 75 -5.59 -11.06 7.38
CA ALA A 75 -7.03 -10.84 7.26
C ALA A 75 -7.49 -9.63 8.10
N LEU A 76 -7.01 -9.51 9.34
CA LEU A 76 -7.37 -8.42 10.24
C LEU A 76 -6.83 -7.07 9.75
N ALA A 77 -5.57 -7.03 9.30
CA ALA A 77 -4.97 -5.85 8.71
C ALA A 77 -5.73 -5.39 7.45
N GLY A 78 -6.06 -6.33 6.57
CA GLY A 78 -6.86 -6.09 5.37
C GLY A 78 -8.25 -5.55 5.69
N TYR A 79 -8.94 -6.13 6.69
CA TYR A 79 -10.26 -5.64 7.12
C TYR A 79 -10.18 -4.21 7.65
N ARG A 80 -9.27 -3.93 8.59
CA ARG A 80 -9.13 -2.59 9.20
C ARG A 80 -8.77 -1.53 8.18
N SER A 81 -7.85 -1.85 7.28
CA SER A 81 -7.43 -0.94 6.21
C SER A 81 -8.50 -0.78 5.13
N GLY A 82 -9.31 -1.81 4.88
CA GLY A 82 -10.48 -1.74 4.01
C GLY A 82 -11.58 -0.83 4.56
N VAL A 83 -11.85 -0.88 5.87
CA VAL A 83 -12.77 0.06 6.52
C VAL A 83 -12.25 1.50 6.43
N ALA A 84 -10.95 1.70 6.68
CA ALA A 84 -10.33 3.01 6.52
C ALA A 84 -10.41 3.51 5.06
N LEU A 85 -10.17 2.64 4.08
CA LEU A 85 -10.32 2.95 2.66
C LEU A 85 -11.75 3.40 2.33
N ALA A 86 -12.76 2.66 2.79
CA ALA A 86 -14.16 2.99 2.56
C ALA A 86 -14.50 4.38 3.12
N ALA A 87 -14.03 4.70 4.33
CA ALA A 87 -14.21 6.02 4.93
C ALA A 87 -13.54 7.12 4.09
N MET A 88 -12.27 6.94 3.68
CA MET A 88 -11.54 7.94 2.88
C MET A 88 -12.14 8.15 1.49
N VAL A 89 -12.60 7.08 0.83
CA VAL A 89 -13.29 7.17 -0.46
C VAL A 89 -14.64 7.88 -0.31
N ALA A 90 -15.41 7.59 0.74
CA ALA A 90 -16.65 8.31 1.04
C ALA A 90 -16.38 9.81 1.28
N THR A 91 -15.35 10.14 2.05
CA THR A 91 -14.92 11.54 2.23
C THR A 91 -14.52 12.19 0.90
N SER A 92 -13.81 11.47 0.03
CA SER A 92 -13.43 11.93 -1.31
C SER A 92 -14.66 12.26 -2.17
N ALA A 93 -15.70 11.43 -2.10
CA ALA A 93 -16.97 11.67 -2.78
C ALA A 93 -17.70 12.92 -2.23
N CYS A 94 -17.68 13.12 -0.91
CA CYS A 94 -18.21 14.35 -0.31
C CYS A 94 -17.47 15.60 -0.81
N VAL A 95 -16.14 15.55 -0.90
CA VAL A 95 -15.33 16.64 -1.46
C VAL A 95 -15.71 16.92 -2.91
N PHE A 96 -15.95 15.89 -3.72
CA PHE A 96 -16.40 16.06 -5.10
C PHE A 96 -17.75 16.77 -5.19
N VAL A 97 -18.72 16.44 -4.33
CA VAL A 97 -20.03 17.11 -4.31
C VAL A 97 -19.89 18.60 -4.01
N LEU A 98 -18.92 18.98 -3.18
CA LEU A 98 -18.69 20.38 -2.79
C LEU A 98 -17.88 21.17 -3.82
N VAL A 99 -16.89 20.54 -4.47
CA VAL A 99 -15.93 21.22 -5.36
C VAL A 99 -16.27 21.05 -6.84
N GLY A 100 -16.90 19.94 -7.22
CA GLY A 100 -17.26 19.62 -8.60
C GLY A 100 -16.09 19.18 -9.50
N ASP A 101 -14.87 19.04 -8.97
CA ASP A 101 -13.68 18.66 -9.74
C ASP A 101 -13.45 17.14 -9.73
N GLY A 102 -13.75 16.50 -10.86
CA GLY A 102 -13.54 15.05 -11.05
C GLY A 102 -12.07 14.64 -11.07
N ARG A 103 -11.14 15.54 -11.43
CA ARG A 103 -9.69 15.26 -11.39
C ARG A 103 -9.22 15.19 -9.95
N LEU A 104 -9.67 16.12 -9.11
CA LEU A 104 -9.39 16.11 -7.68
C LEU A 104 -9.96 14.83 -7.03
N LEU A 105 -11.20 14.47 -7.34
CA LEU A 105 -11.81 13.22 -6.86
C LEU A 105 -10.92 12.01 -7.18
N PHE A 106 -10.44 11.91 -8.42
CA PHE A 106 -9.57 10.82 -8.84
C PHE A 106 -8.29 10.75 -7.99
N HIS A 107 -7.61 11.88 -7.80
CA HIS A 107 -6.40 11.94 -6.98
C HIS A 107 -6.66 11.59 -5.51
N LEU A 108 -7.81 11.99 -4.96
CA LEU A 108 -8.19 11.65 -3.59
C LEU A 108 -8.49 10.15 -3.44
N VAL A 109 -9.15 9.53 -4.42
CA VAL A 109 -9.40 8.08 -4.41
C VAL A 109 -8.09 7.30 -4.53
N ILE A 110 -7.19 7.69 -5.45
CA ILE A 110 -5.86 7.07 -5.56
C ILE A 110 -5.06 7.27 -4.28
N GLY A 111 -5.08 8.47 -3.69
CA GLY A 111 -4.43 8.75 -2.41
C GLY A 111 -4.98 7.87 -1.29
N SER A 112 -6.31 7.67 -1.24
CA SER A 112 -6.97 6.79 -0.29
C SER A 112 -6.50 5.35 -0.43
N LEU A 113 -6.37 4.84 -1.66
CA LEU A 113 -5.84 3.50 -1.95
C LEU A 113 -4.39 3.35 -1.47
N ILE A 114 -3.54 4.33 -1.73
CA ILE A 114 -2.13 4.34 -1.29
C ILE A 114 -2.06 4.32 0.25
N VAL A 115 -2.79 5.21 0.92
CA VAL A 115 -2.81 5.30 2.39
C VAL A 115 -3.33 4.00 3.00
N ALA A 116 -4.40 3.44 2.45
CA ALA A 116 -4.94 2.16 2.90
C ALA A 116 -3.92 1.03 2.74
N GLN A 117 -3.19 0.99 1.62
CA GLN A 117 -2.19 -0.05 1.39
C GLN A 117 -0.97 0.07 2.32
N ILE A 118 -0.51 1.30 2.63
CA ILE A 118 0.49 1.54 3.68
C ILE A 118 -0.03 1.04 5.02
N GLY A 119 -1.29 1.34 5.34
CA GLY A 119 -1.98 0.87 6.54
C GLY A 119 -1.99 -0.65 6.64
N THR A 120 -2.35 -1.35 5.55
CA THR A 120 -2.40 -2.82 5.51
C THR A 120 -1.03 -3.40 5.84
N TYR A 121 0.02 -3.01 5.11
CA TYR A 121 1.36 -3.56 5.32
C TYR A 121 1.95 -3.18 6.68
N GLY A 122 1.71 -1.96 7.16
CA GLY A 122 2.14 -1.53 8.50
C GLY A 122 1.43 -2.31 9.62
N GLN A 123 0.13 -2.56 9.47
CA GLN A 123 -0.66 -3.35 10.42
C GLN A 123 -0.28 -4.83 10.39
N GLU A 124 -0.06 -5.42 9.21
CA GLU A 124 0.47 -6.78 9.08
C GLU A 124 1.79 -6.92 9.85
N ALA A 125 2.74 -6.03 9.60
CA ALA A 125 4.04 -6.07 10.26
C ALA A 125 3.92 -5.93 11.78
N TRP A 126 3.03 -5.05 12.26
CA TRP A 126 2.80 -4.84 13.68
C TRP A 126 2.10 -6.02 14.36
N LEU A 127 1.09 -6.63 13.72
CA LEU A 127 0.38 -7.80 14.23
C LEU A 127 1.29 -9.02 14.29
N LEU A 128 2.07 -9.28 13.23
CA LEU A 128 3.04 -10.36 13.17
C LEU A 128 4.10 -10.24 14.27
N ARG A 129 4.55 -9.01 14.57
CA ARG A 129 5.49 -8.76 15.66
C ARG A 129 4.90 -9.04 17.05
N ARG A 130 3.57 -8.95 17.19
CA ARG A 130 2.85 -9.26 18.43
C ARG A 130 2.46 -10.74 18.55
N GLY A 131 2.74 -11.56 17.53
CA GLY A 131 2.39 -12.98 17.50
C GLY A 131 0.88 -13.22 17.49
N ILE A 132 0.11 -12.27 16.96
CA ILE A 132 -1.35 -12.36 16.78
C ILE A 132 -1.64 -12.95 15.41
#